data_AF-A0A9E4BZ16-F1
#
_entry.id   AF-A0A9E4BZ16-F1
#
_cell.length_a   1.000
_cell.length_b   1.000
_cell.length_c   1.000
_cell.angle_alpha   90.00
_cell.angle_beta   90.00
_cell.angle_gamma   90.00
#
_symmetry.space_group_name_H-M   'P 1'
#
loop_
_entity.id
_entity.type
_entity.pdbx_description
1 polymer ?
#
loop_
_entity_poly.entity_id
_entity_poly.type
_entity_poly.pdbx_seq_one_letter_code
_entity_poly.pdbx_strand_id
1 'polypeptide(L)'
;MVVADGQGLPLGNYLDSASPAEVGLIEPTLERVAVPRQGRGRPRKNPTRLIYDKAADSDPLRARLARRGIELICPHRKNRKKPPTQDGRPLRRYKRRWKVERTLAW
;
A
#
# COMPACT_ATOMS: atom_id res chain seq x y z
N MET A 1 -6.63 -0.38 9.54
CA MET A 1 -5.41 -0.41 8.70
C MET A 1 -4.51 0.78 9.00
N VAL A 2 -3.19 0.60 8.85
CA VAL A 2 -2.17 1.65 9.03
C VAL A 2 -1.28 1.71 7.79
N VAL A 3 -0.89 2.92 7.39
CA VAL A 3 0.13 3.17 6.38
C VAL A 3 1.35 3.75 7.07
N ALA A 4 2.52 3.16 6.82
CA ALA A 4 3.80 3.64 7.30
C ALA A 4 4.74 3.97 6.13
N ASP A 5 5.71 4.84 6.40
CA ASP A 5 6.75 5.18 5.44
C ASP A 5 7.82 4.07 5.31
N GLY A 6 8.85 4.33 4.49
CA GLY A 6 9.95 3.38 4.27
C GLY A 6 10.89 3.17 5.46
N GLN A 7 10.72 3.91 6.56
CA GLN A 7 11.46 3.76 7.82
C GLN A 7 10.59 3.29 8.99
N GLY A 8 9.28 3.10 8.75
CA GLY A 8 8.34 2.63 9.77
C GLY A 8 7.61 3.75 10.51
N LEU A 9 7.71 5.01 10.08
CA LEU A 9 6.93 6.10 10.64
C LEU A 9 5.47 5.98 10.17
N PRO A 10 4.47 5.88 11.08
CA PRO A 10 3.07 5.86 10.68
C PRO A 10 2.68 7.21 10.05
N LEU A 11 2.10 7.15 8.84
CA LEU A 11 1.68 8.32 8.07
C LEU A 11 0.16 8.53 8.08
N GLY A 12 -0.60 7.49 8.42
CA GLY A 12 -2.05 7.55 8.47
C GLY A 12 -2.66 6.20 8.85
N ASN A 13 -3.87 6.24 9.39
CA ASN A 13 -4.65 5.07 9.76
C ASN A 13 -6.11 5.25 9.35
N TYR A 14 -6.79 4.12 9.18
CA TYR A 14 -8.23 4.06 8.98
C TYR A 14 -8.79 2.91 9.81
N LEU A 15 -9.75 3.21 10.66
CA LEU A 15 -10.45 2.24 11.49
C LEU A 15 -11.79 1.91 10.84
N ASP A 16 -12.08 0.62 10.75
CA ASP A 16 -13.34 0.08 10.25
C ASP A 16 -13.65 -1.20 11.03
N SER A 17 -14.86 -1.72 10.87
CA SER A 17 -15.26 -3.05 11.30
C SER A 17 -14.39 -4.16 10.65
N ALA A 18 -14.46 -5.37 11.19
CA ALA A 18 -13.69 -6.51 10.69
C ALA A 18 -14.33 -7.21 9.46
N SER A 19 -15.56 -6.85 9.10
CA SER A 19 -16.32 -7.51 8.03
C SER A 19 -15.85 -7.17 6.60
N PRO A 20 -15.48 -5.92 6.26
CA PRO A 20 -15.04 -5.57 4.92
C PRO A 20 -13.72 -6.23 4.53
N ALA A 21 -13.60 -6.61 3.27
CA ALA A 21 -12.33 -7.08 2.73
C ALA A 21 -11.29 -5.94 2.72
N GLU A 22 -10.09 -6.20 3.25
CA GLU A 22 -9.02 -5.20 3.36
C GLU A 22 -8.68 -4.48 2.04
N VAL A 23 -8.84 -5.17 0.90
CA VAL A 23 -8.61 -4.59 -0.43
C VAL A 23 -9.44 -3.31 -0.67
N GLY A 24 -10.64 -3.23 -0.08
CA GLY A 24 -11.52 -2.06 -0.15
C GLY A 24 -11.12 -0.94 0.80
N LEU A 25 -10.34 -1.25 1.84
CA LEU A 25 -9.93 -0.31 2.88
C LEU A 25 -8.58 0.38 2.54
N ILE A 26 -7.83 -0.15 1.58
CA ILE A 26 -6.53 0.42 1.14
C ILE A 26 -6.68 1.87 0.67
N GLU A 27 -7.64 2.16 -0.21
CA GLU A 27 -7.83 3.50 -0.76
C GLU A 27 -8.28 4.51 0.31
N PRO A 28 -9.30 4.23 1.14
CA PRO A 28 -9.66 5.06 2.29
C PRO A 28 -8.47 5.33 3.24
N THR A 29 -7.63 4.32 3.48
CA THR A 29 -6.44 4.50 4.33
C THR A 29 -5.43 5.44 3.68
N LEU A 30 -5.19 5.34 2.37
CA LEU A 30 -4.29 6.25 1.65
C LEU A 30 -4.79 7.69 1.62
N GLU A 31 -6.11 7.93 1.66
CA GLU A 31 -6.67 9.29 1.70
C GLU A 31 -6.33 10.04 2.99
N ARG A 32 -6.02 9.31 4.06
CA ARG A 32 -5.56 9.85 5.34
C ARG A 32 -4.08 10.26 5.33
N VAL A 33 -3.32 9.87 4.31
CA VAL A 33 -1.91 10.25 4.17
C VAL A 33 -1.79 11.69 3.67
N ALA A 34 -1.08 12.51 4.43
CA ALA A 34 -0.72 13.87 4.05
C ALA A 34 0.70 14.20 4.52
N VAL A 35 1.70 13.97 3.66
CA VAL A 35 3.10 14.27 3.99
C VAL A 35 3.42 15.72 3.64
N PRO A 36 3.80 16.57 4.61
CA PRO A 36 4.19 17.96 4.34
C PRO A 36 5.36 18.03 3.35
N ARG A 37 5.42 19.13 2.59
CA ARG A 37 6.56 19.43 1.72
C ARG A 37 7.40 20.52 2.38
N GLN A 38 8.70 20.53 2.07
CA GLN A 38 9.52 21.71 2.35
C GLN A 38 9.12 22.82 1.36
N GLY A 39 8.63 23.94 1.87
CA GLY A 39 8.17 25.08 1.08
C GLY A 39 6.65 25.12 0.82
N ARG A 40 6.23 25.99 -0.11
CA ARG A 40 4.81 26.23 -0.43
C ARG A 40 4.24 25.09 -1.29
N GLY A 41 2.95 24.78 -1.12
CA GLY A 41 2.21 23.84 -1.97
C GLY A 41 1.41 22.80 -1.19
N ARG A 42 0.67 21.95 -1.92
CA ARG A 42 -0.18 20.90 -1.32
C ARG A 42 0.66 19.74 -0.76
N PRO A 43 0.30 19.19 0.42
CA PRO A 43 0.92 17.97 0.95
C PRO A 43 0.93 16.82 -0.06
N ARG A 44 1.96 15.99 -0.02
CA ARG A 44 2.04 14.78 -0.85
C ARG A 44 1.09 13.73 -0.28
N LYS A 45 0.06 13.39 -1.05
CA LYS A 45 -0.95 12.37 -0.69
C LYS A 45 -0.71 10.99 -1.33
N ASN A 46 -0.14 10.96 -2.54
CA ASN A 46 0.11 9.71 -3.25
C ASN A 46 1.57 9.27 -3.08
N PRO A 47 1.83 8.09 -2.48
CA PRO A 47 3.16 7.49 -2.50
C PRO A 47 3.48 6.95 -3.90
N THR A 48 4.75 6.97 -4.30
CA THR A 48 5.16 6.38 -5.60
C THR A 48 4.98 4.87 -5.63
N ARG A 49 5.15 4.20 -4.48
CA ARG A 49 5.07 2.76 -4.34
C ARG A 49 4.31 2.42 -3.07
N LEU A 50 3.37 1.49 -3.17
CA LEU A 50 2.67 0.90 -2.05
C LEU A 50 3.08 -0.56 -1.94
N ILE A 51 3.70 -0.95 -0.83
CA ILE A 51 4.01 -2.34 -0.53
C ILE A 51 2.89 -2.87 0.36
N TYR A 52 2.26 -3.97 -0.05
CA TYR A 52 1.22 -4.63 0.73
C TYR A 52 1.38 -6.15 0.61
N ASP A 53 0.72 -6.89 1.48
CA ASP A 53 0.72 -8.34 1.42
C ASP A 53 -0.08 -8.88 0.21
N LYS A 54 -0.11 -10.21 0.08
CA LYS A 54 -0.85 -10.89 -1.00
C LYS A 54 -2.35 -10.61 -0.97
N ALA A 55 -2.93 -10.13 0.14
CA ALA A 55 -4.35 -9.80 0.21
C ALA A 55 -4.71 -8.62 -0.70
N ALA A 56 -3.75 -7.77 -1.06
CA ALA A 56 -3.96 -6.70 -2.05
C ALA A 56 -3.89 -7.15 -3.52
N ASP A 57 -3.62 -8.42 -3.82
CA ASP A 57 -3.48 -8.90 -5.22
C ASP A 57 -4.83 -8.87 -5.97
N SER A 58 -5.09 -7.72 -6.61
CA SER A 58 -6.36 -7.40 -7.28
C SER A 58 -6.11 -6.47 -8.47
N ASP A 59 -6.52 -6.90 -9.68
CA ASP A 59 -6.36 -6.09 -10.90
C ASP A 59 -7.15 -4.78 -10.86
N PRO A 60 -8.42 -4.76 -10.40
CA PRO A 60 -9.15 -3.50 -10.25
C PRO A 60 -8.41 -2.54 -9.33
N LEU A 61 -7.95 -3.00 -8.16
CA LEU A 61 -7.19 -2.14 -7.24
C LEU A 61 -5.91 -1.61 -7.90
N ARG A 62 -5.16 -2.48 -8.57
CA ARG A 62 -3.93 -2.11 -9.28
C ARG A 62 -4.18 -1.03 -10.33
N ALA A 63 -5.26 -1.15 -11.11
CA ALA A 63 -5.65 -0.16 -12.10
C ALA A 63 -6.02 1.18 -11.46
N ARG A 64 -6.78 1.17 -10.35
CA ARG A 64 -7.13 2.41 -9.62
C ARG A 64 -5.90 3.09 -9.02
N LEU A 65 -4.97 2.34 -8.44
CA LEU A 65 -3.72 2.87 -7.91
C LEU A 65 -2.79 3.37 -9.02
N ALA A 66 -2.68 2.67 -10.14
CA ALA A 66 -1.89 3.11 -11.28
C ALA A 66 -2.39 4.45 -11.85
N ARG A 67 -3.72 4.65 -11.94
CA ARG A 67 -4.32 5.95 -12.32
C ARG A 67 -3.93 7.08 -11.37
N ARG A 68 -3.60 6.78 -10.11
CA ARG A 68 -3.10 7.74 -9.11
C ARG A 68 -1.57 7.91 -9.15
N GLY A 69 -0.87 7.23 -10.05
CA GLY A 69 0.59 7.19 -10.12
C GLY A 69 1.24 6.34 -9.02
N ILE A 70 0.50 5.40 -8.44
CA ILE A 70 0.95 4.54 -7.33
C ILE A 70 1.22 3.13 -7.86
N GLU A 71 2.47 2.66 -7.75
CA GLU A 71 2.83 1.27 -8.04
C GLU A 71 2.47 0.37 -6.86
N LEU A 72 1.47 -0.52 -7.02
CA LEU A 72 1.19 -1.57 -6.05
C LEU A 72 2.21 -2.71 -6.18
N ILE A 73 2.91 -3.02 -5.09
CA ILE A 73 3.85 -4.11 -4.98
C ILE A 73 3.30 -5.11 -3.95
N CYS A 74 2.78 -6.22 -4.45
CA CYS A 74 2.28 -7.31 -3.62
C CYS A 74 2.61 -8.67 -4.28
N PRO A 75 2.86 -9.73 -3.49
CA PRO A 75 3.03 -11.07 -4.04
C PRO A 75 1.78 -11.52 -4.80
N HIS A 76 1.98 -12.29 -5.87
CA HIS A 76 0.88 -12.93 -6.59
C HIS A 76 0.27 -14.06 -5.75
N ARG A 77 -1.06 -14.14 -5.69
CA ARG A 77 -1.78 -15.21 -4.97
C ARG A 77 -1.68 -16.53 -5.74
N LYS A 78 -1.30 -17.61 -5.05
CA LYS A 78 -1.11 -18.95 -5.66
C LYS A 78 -2.35 -19.51 -6.36
N ASN A 79 -3.55 -19.20 -5.87
CA ASN A 79 -4.81 -19.68 -6.43
C ASN A 79 -5.41 -18.74 -7.49
N ARG A 80 -4.69 -17.70 -7.89
CA ARG A 80 -5.16 -16.74 -8.89
C ARG A 80 -4.97 -17.32 -10.29
N LYS A 81 -6.06 -17.37 -11.06
CA LYS A 81 -6.07 -17.88 -12.43
C LYS A 81 -5.46 -16.92 -13.46
N LYS A 82 -5.57 -15.62 -13.20
CA LYS A 82 -5.02 -14.57 -14.08
C LYS A 82 -3.49 -14.52 -13.92
N PRO A 83 -2.74 -14.22 -14.99
CA PRO A 83 -1.28 -14.15 -14.91
C PRO A 83 -0.82 -13.07 -13.92
N PRO A 84 0.39 -13.21 -13.35
CA PRO A 84 1.03 -12.16 -12.57
C PRO A 84 1.17 -10.89 -13.40
N THR A 85 0.87 -9.75 -12.77
CA THR A 85 0.97 -8.43 -13.40
C THR A 85 2.34 -7.78 -13.22
N GLN A 86 3.25 -8.41 -12.47
CA GLN A 86 4.58 -7.89 -12.17
C GLN A 86 5.63 -8.94 -12.56
N ASP A 87 6.73 -8.50 -13.16
CA ASP A 87 7.86 -9.34 -13.59
C ASP A 87 8.74 -9.84 -12.42
N GLY A 88 8.36 -9.53 -11.18
CA GLY A 88 9.08 -9.90 -9.96
C GLY A 88 10.22 -8.97 -9.55
N ARG A 89 10.72 -8.07 -10.41
CA ARG A 89 11.79 -7.13 -10.03
C ARG A 89 11.35 -6.18 -8.91
N PRO A 90 10.13 -5.60 -8.92
CA PRO A 90 9.63 -4.80 -7.82
C PRO A 90 9.49 -5.55 -6.48
N LEU A 91 9.25 -6.88 -6.52
CA LEU A 91 9.04 -7.71 -5.34
C LEU A 91 10.27 -7.80 -4.44
N ARG A 92 11.47 -7.45 -4.92
CA ARG A 92 12.66 -7.31 -4.06
C ARG A 92 12.43 -6.32 -2.91
N ARG A 93 11.57 -5.31 -3.11
CA ARG A 93 11.18 -4.34 -2.07
C ARG A 93 10.27 -4.93 -1.01
N TYR A 94 9.44 -5.91 -1.37
CA TYR A 94 8.55 -6.61 -0.43
C TYR A 94 9.33 -7.29 0.71
N LYS A 95 10.61 -7.68 0.48
CA LYS A 95 11.51 -8.19 1.53
C LYS A 95 11.72 -7.21 2.71
N ARG A 96 11.40 -5.92 2.54
CA ARG A 96 11.50 -4.89 3.57
C ARG A 96 10.20 -4.68 4.37
N ARG A 97 9.17 -5.53 4.18
CA ARG A 97 7.88 -5.43 4.89
C ARG A 97 8.00 -5.48 6.42
N TRP A 98 9.07 -6.08 6.94
CA TRP A 98 9.37 -6.13 8.37
C TRP A 98 9.39 -4.74 9.03
N LYS A 99 9.67 -3.69 8.26
CA LYS A 99 9.61 -2.31 8.74
C LYS A 99 8.20 -1.88 9.15
N VAL A 100 7.18 -2.31 8.39
CA VAL A 100 5.77 -2.06 8.70
C VAL A 100 5.33 -2.92 9.88
N GLU A 101 5.77 -4.18 9.92
CA GLU A 101 5.45 -5.10 11.03
C GLU A 101 6.00 -4.58 12.37
N ARG A 102 7.19 -3.98 12.36
CA ARG A 102 7.76 -3.31 13.54
C ARG A 102 7.04 -2.04 13.96
N THR A 103 6.35 -1.33 13.06
CA THR A 103 5.58 -0.13 13.42
C THR A 103 4.45 -0.44 14.40
N LEU A 104 3.95 -1.68 14.39
CA LEU A 104 2.85 -2.15 15.24
C LEU A 104 3.31 -3.15 16.31
N ALA A 105 4.62 -3.40 16.41
CA ALA A 105 5.20 -4.28 17.41
C ALA A 105 5.48 -3.47 18.69
N TRP A 106 4.97 -3.97 19.80
CA TRP A 106 5.20 -3.46 21.16
C TRP A 106 6.26 -4.31 21.85
#